data_AF-A0A7X3GA11-F1
#
_entry.id   AF-A0A7X3GA11-F1
#
_cell.length_a   1.000
_cell.length_b   1.000
_cell.length_c   1.000
_cell.angle_alpha   90.00
_cell.angle_beta   90.00
_cell.angle_gamma   90.00
#
_symmetry.space_group_name_H-M   'P 1'
#
loop_
_entity.id
_entity.type
_entity.pdbx_description
1 polymer ?
#
loop_
_entity_poly.entity_id
_entity_poly.type
_entity_poly.pdbx_seq_one_letter_code
_entity_poly.pdbx_strand_id
1 'polypeptide(L)'
;DDLTTEEKTAAKAEVDSEAAKAKDAVDAATDQAGVDAAKDSGTNAITAVNPEAVAKPAAKEAIDKAAADKKAAIDARDDLTAEEKAAAKAEVDSEAAKAKDAV
;
A
#
# COMPACT_ATOMS: atom_id res chain seq x y z
N ASP A 1 3.01 -7.66 -2.38
CA ASP A 1 1.70 -7.34 -1.78
C ASP A 1 1.94 -6.26 -0.75
N ASP A 2 1.56 -5.03 -1.10
CA ASP A 2 1.86 -3.81 -0.33
C ASP A 2 0.77 -3.44 0.68
N LEU A 3 -0.37 -4.14 0.66
CA LEU A 3 -1.41 -3.92 1.65
C LEU A 3 -1.08 -4.64 2.95
N THR A 4 -1.37 -3.99 4.08
CA THR A 4 -1.39 -4.65 5.38
C THR A 4 -2.62 -5.54 5.53
N THR A 5 -2.63 -6.35 6.59
CA THR A 5 -3.81 -7.14 6.95
C THR A 5 -5.01 -6.22 7.19
N GLU A 6 -4.79 -5.11 7.88
CA GLU A 6 -5.83 -4.12 8.21
C GLU A 6 -6.42 -3.47 6.95
N GLU A 7 -5.57 -3.05 6.01
CA GLU A 7 -6.01 -2.45 4.75
C GLU A 7 -6.79 -3.47 3.89
N LYS A 8 -6.37 -4.75 3.87
CA LYS A 8 -7.13 -5.83 3.22
C LYS A 8 -8.46 -6.10 3.90
N THR A 9 -8.49 -6.11 5.23
CA THR A 9 -9.72 -6.32 6.00
C THR A 9 -10.70 -5.19 5.74
N ALA A 10 -10.23 -3.94 5.68
CA ALA A 10 -11.06 -2.80 5.32
C ALA A 10 -11.62 -2.94 3.90
N ALA A 11 -10.80 -3.28 2.92
CA ALA A 11 -11.22 -3.52 1.53
C ALA A 11 -12.28 -4.61 1.43
N LYS A 12 -12.08 -5.71 2.16
CA LYS A 12 -13.06 -6.81 2.20
C LYS A 12 -14.37 -6.38 2.83
N ALA A 13 -14.33 -5.60 3.92
CA ALA A 13 -15.54 -5.08 4.56
C ALA A 13 -16.30 -4.13 3.62
N GLU A 14 -15.60 -3.33 2.81
CA GLU A 14 -16.21 -2.48 1.79
C GLU A 14 -16.89 -3.30 0.69
N VAL A 15 -16.21 -4.32 0.15
CA VAL A 15 -16.82 -5.26 -0.81
C VAL A 15 -18.06 -5.93 -0.22
N ASP A 16 -17.98 -6.43 1.02
CA ASP A 16 -19.12 -7.09 1.68
C ASP A 16 -20.28 -6.09 1.90
N SER A 17 -19.99 -4.82 2.16
CA SER A 17 -20.99 -3.74 2.26
C SER A 17 -21.66 -3.43 0.92
N GLU A 18 -20.89 -3.27 -0.16
CA GLU A 18 -21.44 -3.02 -1.50
C GLU A 18 -22.26 -4.21 -2.01
N ALA A 19 -21.85 -5.44 -1.70
CA ALA A 19 -22.62 -6.64 -2.00
C ALA A 19 -23.96 -6.67 -1.25
N ALA A 20 -23.98 -6.27 0.03
CA ALA A 20 -25.22 -6.17 0.79
C ALA A 20 -26.17 -5.11 0.20
N LYS A 21 -25.66 -3.90 -0.10
CA LYS A 21 -26.44 -2.83 -0.75
C LYS A 21 -27.02 -3.27 -2.10
N ALA A 22 -26.22 -3.96 -2.92
CA ALA A 22 -26.67 -4.49 -4.20
C ALA A 22 -27.80 -5.51 -4.03
N LYS A 23 -27.67 -6.41 -3.05
CA LYS A 23 -28.71 -7.41 -2.74
C LYS A 23 -30.00 -6.75 -2.27
N ASP A 24 -29.91 -5.77 -1.37
CA ASP A 24 -31.07 -5.03 -0.89
C ASP A 24 -31.77 -4.26 -2.03
N ALA A 25 -31.01 -3.67 -2.95
CA ALA A 25 -31.56 -2.99 -4.12
C ALA A 25 -32.27 -3.95 -5.08
N VAL A 26 -31.74 -5.16 -5.29
CA VAL A 26 -32.39 -6.21 -6.08
C VAL A 26 -33.67 -6.68 -5.39
N ASP A 27 -33.62 -6.93 -4.09
CA ASP A 27 -34.78 -7.40 -3.31
C ASP A 27 -35.90 -6.33 -3.26
N ALA A 28 -35.56 -5.04 -3.38
CA ALA A 28 -36.51 -3.92 -3.45
C ALA A 28 -37.08 -3.63 -4.85
N ALA A 29 -36.50 -4.17 -5.92
CA ALA A 29 -36.94 -3.91 -7.28
C ALA A 29 -38.32 -4.53 -7.55
N THR A 30 -39.23 -3.77 -8.18
CA THR A 30 -40.61 -4.19 -8.44
C THR A 30 -40.83 -4.79 -9.83
N ASP A 31 -39.82 -4.71 -10.70
CA ASP A 31 -39.84 -5.23 -12.07
C ASP A 31 -38.44 -5.65 -12.53
N GLN A 32 -38.38 -6.26 -13.72
CA GLN A 32 -37.13 -6.76 -14.29
C GLN A 32 -36.13 -5.65 -14.60
N ALA A 33 -36.59 -4.48 -15.04
CA ALA A 33 -35.71 -3.36 -15.37
C ALA A 33 -35.00 -2.83 -14.11
N GLY A 34 -35.70 -2.76 -12.98
CA GLY A 34 -35.13 -2.43 -11.68
C GLY A 34 -34.12 -3.48 -11.20
N VAL A 35 -34.41 -4.77 -11.40
CA VAL A 35 -33.46 -5.86 -11.07
C VAL A 35 -32.17 -5.73 -11.88
N ASP A 36 -32.29 -5.51 -13.19
CA ASP A 36 -31.13 -5.37 -14.08
C ASP A 36 -30.29 -4.14 -13.71
N ALA A 37 -30.94 -3.00 -13.43
CA ALA A 37 -30.25 -1.79 -13.00
C ALA A 37 -29.55 -1.95 -11.64
N ALA A 38 -30.20 -2.59 -10.66
CA ALA A 38 -29.63 -2.85 -9.34
C ALA A 38 -28.43 -3.80 -9.42
N LYS A 39 -28.54 -4.85 -10.25
CA LYS A 39 -27.43 -5.77 -10.55
C LYS A 39 -26.26 -5.02 -11.17
N ASP A 40 -26.48 -4.25 -12.23
CA ASP A 40 -25.41 -3.53 -12.92
C ASP A 40 -24.73 -2.53 -11.97
N SER A 41 -25.51 -1.73 -11.24
CA SER A 41 -24.97 -0.80 -10.24
C SER A 41 -24.17 -1.50 -9.15
N GLY A 42 -24.69 -2.62 -8.62
CA GLY A 42 -24.01 -3.39 -7.58
C GLY A 42 -22.70 -4.00 -8.05
N THR A 43 -22.69 -4.60 -9.25
CA THR A 43 -21.45 -5.14 -9.83
C THR A 43 -20.41 -4.06 -10.11
N ASN A 44 -20.84 -2.88 -10.57
CA ASN A 44 -19.95 -1.73 -10.78
C ASN A 44 -19.37 -1.22 -9.46
N ALA A 45 -20.18 -1.09 -8.41
CA ALA A 45 -19.73 -0.64 -7.09
C ALA A 45 -18.71 -1.60 -6.48
N ILE A 46 -18.99 -2.92 -6.51
CA ILE A 46 -18.05 -3.95 -6.04
C ILE A 46 -16.74 -3.91 -6.82
N THR A 47 -16.80 -3.79 -8.15
CA THR A 47 -15.61 -3.74 -9.01
C THR A 47 -14.79 -2.46 -8.79
N ALA A 48 -15.44 -1.38 -8.36
CA ALA A 48 -14.79 -0.11 -8.08
C ALA A 48 -14.03 -0.09 -6.74
N VAL A 49 -14.24 -1.08 -5.86
CA VAL A 49 -13.47 -1.18 -4.61
C VAL A 49 -12.00 -1.44 -4.93
N ASN A 50 -11.18 -0.43 -4.67
CA ASN A 50 -9.75 -0.47 -4.91
C ASN A 50 -9.00 -0.02 -3.65
N PRO A 51 -8.44 -0.94 -2.86
CA PRO A 51 -7.72 -0.58 -1.65
C PRO A 51 -6.43 0.16 -1.94
N GLU A 52 -6.19 1.22 -1.18
CA GLU A 52 -4.95 1.98 -1.20
C GLU A 52 -3.95 1.41 -0.21
N ALA A 53 -2.72 1.13 -0.66
CA ALA A 53 -1.62 0.75 0.22
C ALA A 53 -0.94 2.00 0.77
N VAL A 54 -0.97 2.16 2.09
CA VAL A 54 -0.44 3.35 2.77
C VAL A 54 0.69 2.97 3.71
N ALA A 55 0.49 1.96 4.55
CA ALA A 55 1.42 1.69 5.64
C ALA A 55 2.78 1.14 5.17
N LYS A 56 2.79 0.14 4.29
CA LYS A 56 4.06 -0.43 3.78
C LYS A 56 4.84 0.55 2.90
N PRO A 57 4.22 1.28 1.95
CA PRO A 57 4.93 2.31 1.20
C PRO A 57 5.54 3.39 2.10
N ALA A 58 4.79 3.90 3.08
CA ALA A 58 5.29 4.90 4.02
C ALA A 58 6.48 4.39 4.84
N ALA A 59 6.45 3.13 5.29
CA ALA A 59 7.57 2.51 5.99
C ALA A 59 8.82 2.38 5.10
N LYS A 60 8.66 1.99 3.83
CA LYS A 60 9.77 1.92 2.86
C LYS A 60 10.37 3.31 2.60
N GLU A 61 9.53 4.34 2.47
CA GLU A 61 9.98 5.73 2.31
C GLU A 61 10.77 6.23 3.53
N ALA A 62 10.32 5.90 4.75
CA ALA A 62 11.03 6.25 5.97
C ALA A 62 12.43 5.59 6.04
N ILE A 63 12.55 4.34 5.59
CA ILE A 63 13.84 3.63 5.50
C ILE A 63 14.76 4.33 4.49
N ASP A 64 14.25 4.68 3.31
CA ASP A 64 15.03 5.38 2.28
C ASP A 64 15.53 6.74 2.79
N LYS A 65 14.68 7.48 3.50
CA LYS A 65 15.06 8.74 4.13
C LYS A 65 16.17 8.55 5.17
N ALA A 66 16.03 7.56 6.06
CA ALA A 66 17.05 7.29 7.08
C ALA A 66 18.40 6.88 6.45
N ALA A 67 18.37 6.08 5.39
CA ALA A 67 19.54 5.69 4.64
C ALA A 67 20.21 6.90 3.97
N ALA A 68 19.43 7.79 3.34
CA ALA A 68 19.94 9.01 2.73
C ALA A 68 20.61 9.93 3.77
N ASP A 69 19.96 10.17 4.90
CA ASP A 69 20.49 10.99 5.99
C ASP A 69 21.81 10.40 6.53
N LYS A 70 21.89 9.07 6.69
CA LYS A 70 23.12 8.40 7.14
C LYS A 70 24.25 8.49 6.13
N LYS A 71 23.96 8.35 4.83
CA LYS A 71 24.97 8.51 3.76
C LYS A 71 25.50 9.93 3.69
N ALA A 72 24.64 10.93 3.85
CA ALA A 72 25.06 12.33 3.93
C ALA A 72 26.00 12.57 5.13
N ALA A 73 25.70 11.99 6.29
CA ALA A 73 26.58 12.06 7.45
C ALA A 73 27.94 11.37 7.23
N ILE A 74 27.98 10.26 6.47
CA ILE A 74 29.23 9.60 6.07
C ILE A 74 30.05 10.48 5.13
N ASP A 75 29.38 11.11 4.15
CA ASP A 75 30.05 11.98 3.18
C ASP A 75 30.70 13.21 3.83
N ALA A 76 30.09 13.74 4.90
CA ALA A 76 30.61 14.87 5.67
C ALA A 76 31.80 14.53 6.60
N ARG A 77 32.24 13.27 6.69
CA ARG A 77 33.37 12.88 7.55
C ARG A 77 34.71 13.17 6.90
N ASP A 78 35.45 14.16 7.39
CA ASP A 78 36.78 14.50 6.86
C ASP A 78 37.89 13.56 7.31
N ASP A 79 37.61 12.70 8.29
CA ASP A 79 38.55 11.71 8.83
C ASP A 79 38.55 10.38 8.07
N LEU A 80 37.68 10.21 7.06
CA LEU A 80 37.60 9.02 6.22
C LEU A 80 38.12 9.27 4.81
N THR A 81 38.79 8.26 4.25
CA THR A 81 39.13 8.20 2.83
C THR A 81 37.90 8.01 1.95
N ALA A 82 38.05 8.25 0.65
CA ALA A 82 36.97 8.05 -0.31
C ALA A 82 36.51 6.58 -0.36
N GLU A 83 37.47 5.66 -0.26
CA GLU A 83 37.25 4.21 -0.26
C GLU A 83 36.46 3.77 0.98
N GLU A 84 36.83 4.26 2.17
CA GLU A 84 36.11 3.96 3.41
C GLU A 84 34.68 4.52 3.39
N LYS A 85 34.49 5.74 2.86
CA LYS A 85 33.15 6.31 2.66
C LYS A 85 32.32 5.48 1.70
N ALA A 86 32.90 5.05 0.59
CA ALA A 86 32.20 4.21 -0.39
C ALA A 86 31.77 2.87 0.22
N ALA A 87 32.66 2.21 0.96
CA ALA A 87 32.35 0.95 1.65
C ALA A 87 31.22 1.13 2.69
N ALA A 88 31.30 2.17 3.51
CA ALA A 88 30.28 2.46 4.52
C ALA A 88 28.91 2.79 3.90
N LYS A 89 28.87 3.54 2.79
CA LYS A 89 27.61 3.83 2.07
C LYS A 89 27.02 2.58 1.43
N ALA A 90 27.85 1.68 0.90
CA ALA A 90 27.40 0.40 0.36
C ALA A 90 26.79 -0.49 1.46
N GLU A 91 27.34 -0.48 2.67
CA GLU A 91 26.76 -1.18 3.82
C GLU A 91 25.40 -0.57 4.21
N VAL A 92 25.28 0.76 4.24
CA VAL A 92 23.99 1.44 4.48
C VAL A 92 22.94 1.04 3.44
N ASP A 93 23.32 1.01 2.15
CA ASP A 93 22.41 0.61 1.08
C ASP A 93 21.99 -0.86 1.21
N SER A 94 22.90 -1.74 1.63
CA SER A 94 22.60 -3.16 1.88
C SER A 94 21.61 -3.35 3.03
N GLU A 95 21.82 -2.66 4.16
CA GLU A 95 20.92 -2.75 5.31
C GLU A 95 19.55 -2.11 5.02
N ALA A 96 19.52 -0.99 4.28
CA ALA A 96 18.27 -0.37 3.84
C ALA A 96 17.47 -1.30 2.91
N ALA A 97 18.14 -2.00 2.00
CA ALA A 97 17.50 -3.00 1.14
C ALA A 97 16.90 -4.16 1.97
N LYS A 98 17.68 -4.74 2.89
CA LYS A 98 17.19 -5.81 3.79
C LYS A 98 15.99 -5.36 4.61
N ALA A 99 16.02 -4.14 5.13
CA ALA A 99 14.91 -3.58 5.91
C ALA A 99 13.66 -3.40 5.05
N LYS A 100 13.79 -2.92 3.80
CA LYS A 100 12.64 -2.77 2.88
C LYS A 100 12.06 -4.12 2.43
N ASP A 101 12.90 -5.14 2.25
CA ASP A 101 12.45 -6.49 1.91
C ASP A 101 11.65 -7.13 3.06
N ALA A 102 11.90 -6.70 4.30
CA ALA A 102 11.17 -7.15 5.48
C ALA A 102 9.81 -6.45 5.70
N VAL A 103 9.44 -5.46 4.86
CA VAL A 103 8.18 -4.69 4.92
C VAL A 103 7.17 -5.19 3.88
#